data_AF-A0A3B9X3X0-F1
#
_entry.id   AF-A0A3B9X3X0-F1
#
_cell.length_a   1.000
_cell.length_b   1.000
_cell.length_c   1.000
_cell.angle_alpha   90.00
_cell.angle_beta   90.00
_cell.angle_gamma   90.00
#
_symmetry.space_group_name_H-M   'P 1'
#
loop_
_entity.id
_entity.type
_entity.pdbx_description
1 polymer ?
#
loop_
_entity_poly.entity_id
_entity_poly.type
_entity_poly.pdbx_seq_one_letter_code
_entity_poly.pdbx_strand_id
1 'polypeptide(L)'
;QGGRNTRIFNNQITNNNVDNFAPVGNIVASVPAGTGLMVMANDSIEVFGNEFTNNQTASVLIVSYLLGGRTTDDLNYDPYPEAIFIHDNQYVGGGNAPDSEPLKMLQEATGQAIPNIVWDGMVLGEKSPEQILCIQETPAPTFVNLDASNNFAKPSFDGSVHSCSLPSLSAISLSSAD
;
A
#
# COMPACT_ATOMS: atom_id res chain seq x y z
N GLN A 1 2.80 -8.96 -17.93
CA GLN A 1 1.99 -9.84 -17.05
C GLN A 1 2.09 -9.28 -15.64
N GLY A 2 0.96 -8.95 -15.00
CA GLY A 2 0.92 -8.33 -13.68
C GLY A 2 0.47 -9.31 -12.59
N GLY A 3 0.94 -9.12 -11.36
CA GLY A 3 0.46 -9.91 -10.22
C GLY A 3 -0.97 -9.51 -9.86
N ARG A 4 -1.85 -10.49 -9.69
CA ARG A 4 -3.27 -10.28 -9.42
C ARG A 4 -3.88 -11.40 -8.60
N ASN A 5 -5.06 -11.17 -8.03
CA ASN A 5 -5.87 -12.15 -7.29
C ASN A 5 -5.12 -12.72 -6.07
N THR A 6 -4.48 -11.84 -5.31
CA THR A 6 -3.68 -12.22 -4.14
C THR A 6 -4.42 -11.92 -2.85
N ARG A 7 -4.43 -12.88 -1.93
CA ARG A 7 -4.98 -12.75 -0.58
C ARG A 7 -3.84 -12.70 0.42
N ILE A 8 -3.77 -11.64 1.21
CA ILE A 8 -2.80 -11.45 2.29
C ILE A 8 -3.59 -11.46 3.59
N PHE A 9 -3.56 -12.57 4.32
CA PHE A 9 -4.43 -12.71 5.48
C PHE A 9 -3.86 -13.51 6.63
N ASN A 10 -4.34 -13.19 7.84
CA ASN A 10 -3.96 -13.84 9.10
C ASN A 10 -2.45 -13.87 9.36
N ASN A 11 -1.74 -12.80 8.99
CA ASN A 11 -0.31 -12.63 9.26
C ASN A 11 -0.06 -11.74 10.48
N GLN A 12 1.06 -11.97 11.16
CA GLN A 12 1.65 -11.02 12.10
C GLN A 12 2.81 -10.31 11.39
N ILE A 13 2.66 -9.00 11.16
CA ILE A 13 3.58 -8.18 10.36
C ILE A 13 4.20 -7.14 11.28
N THR A 14 5.32 -7.48 11.89
CA THR A 14 5.86 -6.75 13.05
C THR A 14 7.31 -6.33 12.88
N ASN A 15 7.63 -5.12 13.33
CA ASN A 15 8.99 -4.61 13.46
C ASN A 15 9.88 -4.77 12.20
N ASN A 16 9.34 -4.52 11.00
CA ASN A 16 10.10 -4.59 9.74
C ASN A 16 11.11 -3.45 9.57
N ASN A 17 11.83 -3.08 10.62
CA ASN A 17 12.56 -1.81 10.77
C ASN A 17 14.06 -1.90 10.42
N VAL A 18 14.50 -3.05 9.90
CA VAL A 18 15.89 -3.23 9.46
C VAL A 18 16.11 -2.62 8.08
N ASP A 19 17.33 -2.14 7.84
CA ASP A 19 17.73 -1.63 6.54
C ASP A 19 17.53 -2.69 5.44
N ASN A 20 17.11 -2.22 4.28
CA ASN A 20 16.92 -3.08 3.12
C ASN A 20 18.26 -3.67 2.65
N PHE A 21 18.31 -4.98 2.46
CA PHE A 21 19.52 -5.71 2.10
C PHE A 21 19.63 -6.01 0.60
N ALA A 22 18.64 -5.61 -0.21
CA ALA A 22 18.66 -5.91 -1.63
C ALA A 22 19.75 -5.10 -2.35
N PRO A 23 20.43 -5.70 -3.34
CA PRO A 23 21.42 -4.99 -4.16
C PRO A 23 20.86 -3.74 -4.83
N VAL A 24 21.66 -2.67 -4.88
CA VAL A 24 21.31 -1.44 -5.61
C VAL A 24 20.98 -1.78 -7.06
N GLY A 25 19.88 -1.20 -7.55
CA GLY A 25 19.34 -1.45 -8.89
C GLY A 25 18.23 -2.50 -8.93
N ASN A 26 18.08 -3.33 -7.90
CA ASN A 26 16.91 -4.21 -7.78
C ASN A 26 15.68 -3.42 -7.35
N ILE A 27 14.51 -3.75 -7.91
CA ILE A 27 13.24 -3.10 -7.57
C ILE A 27 12.93 -3.15 -6.08
N VAL A 28 13.25 -4.27 -5.42
CA VAL A 28 13.01 -4.45 -3.99
C VAL A 28 13.94 -3.60 -3.12
N ALA A 29 15.06 -3.08 -3.64
CA ALA A 29 15.97 -2.22 -2.89
C ALA A 29 15.39 -0.86 -2.55
N SER A 30 14.27 -0.48 -3.18
CA SER A 30 13.56 0.76 -2.88
C SER A 30 12.43 0.63 -1.86
N VAL A 31 12.23 -0.56 -1.28
CA VAL A 31 11.25 -0.72 -0.19
C VAL A 31 11.83 -0.07 1.08
N PRO A 32 11.18 0.98 1.64
CA PRO A 32 11.65 1.64 2.85
C PRO A 32 11.74 0.68 4.04
N ALA A 33 12.80 0.81 4.85
CA ALA A 33 12.82 0.17 6.16
C ALA A 33 11.60 0.60 6.97
N GLY A 34 10.95 -0.33 7.65
CA GLY A 34 9.73 -0.06 8.42
C GLY A 34 8.43 -0.15 7.64
N THR A 35 8.46 -0.69 6.43
CA THR A 35 7.23 -1.00 5.68
C THR A 35 6.66 -2.33 6.15
N GLY A 36 5.38 -2.37 6.55
CA GLY A 36 4.69 -3.62 6.87
C GLY A 36 4.35 -4.43 5.63
N LEU A 37 3.46 -3.90 4.79
CA LEU A 37 3.04 -4.45 3.51
C LEU A 37 3.17 -3.39 2.43
N MET A 38 3.70 -3.77 1.26
CA MET A 38 3.68 -2.93 0.06
C MET A 38 2.91 -3.63 -1.05
N VAL A 39 1.90 -2.96 -1.57
CA VAL A 39 1.18 -3.34 -2.80
C VAL A 39 1.68 -2.42 -3.91
N MET A 40 2.39 -2.98 -4.89
CA MET A 40 3.01 -2.21 -5.97
C MET A 40 2.56 -2.72 -7.33
N ALA A 41 1.83 -1.89 -8.08
CA ALA A 41 1.37 -2.22 -9.45
C ALA A 41 0.66 -3.59 -9.56
N ASN A 42 -0.18 -3.88 -8.57
CA ASN A 42 -0.90 -5.14 -8.47
C ASN A 42 -2.41 -4.88 -8.46
N ASP A 43 -3.17 -5.80 -9.08
CA ASP A 43 -4.62 -5.69 -9.19
C ASP A 43 -5.34 -6.75 -8.37
N SER A 44 -6.54 -6.44 -7.88
CA SER A 44 -7.40 -7.43 -7.19
C SER A 44 -6.67 -8.07 -6.01
N ILE A 45 -6.37 -7.24 -5.01
CA ILE A 45 -5.63 -7.63 -3.82
C ILE A 45 -6.55 -7.49 -2.62
N GLU A 46 -6.65 -8.55 -1.82
CA GLU A 46 -7.44 -8.57 -0.59
C GLU A 46 -6.50 -8.69 0.62
N VAL A 47 -6.51 -7.71 1.51
CA VAL A 47 -5.68 -7.64 2.72
C VAL A 47 -6.59 -7.66 3.93
N PHE A 48 -6.61 -8.77 4.66
CA PHE A 48 -7.56 -8.92 5.77
C PHE A 48 -7.11 -9.80 6.93
N GLY A 49 -7.61 -9.51 8.13
CA GLY A 49 -7.30 -10.33 9.31
C GLY A 49 -5.83 -10.29 9.75
N ASN A 50 -5.03 -9.34 9.27
CA ASN A 50 -3.62 -9.22 9.64
C ASN A 50 -3.45 -8.32 10.87
N GLU A 51 -2.37 -8.54 11.62
CA GLU A 51 -1.93 -7.68 12.71
C GLU A 51 -0.63 -6.97 12.32
N PHE A 52 -0.68 -5.64 12.20
CA PHE A 52 0.47 -4.80 11.92
C PHE A 52 0.95 -4.11 13.19
N THR A 53 2.22 -4.33 13.56
CA THR A 53 2.76 -3.81 14.82
C THR A 53 4.12 -3.15 14.62
N ASN A 54 4.25 -1.87 15.02
CA ASN A 54 5.51 -1.15 15.15
C ASN A 54 6.40 -1.13 13.88
N ASN A 55 5.78 -1.10 12.69
CA ASN A 55 6.48 -0.83 11.44
C ASN A 55 6.74 0.69 11.33
N GLN A 56 8.01 1.10 11.31
CA GLN A 56 8.39 2.51 11.57
C GLN A 56 8.05 3.49 10.44
N THR A 57 7.83 3.00 9.21
CA THR A 57 7.44 3.81 8.05
C THR A 57 5.94 3.83 7.87
N ALA A 58 5.31 2.67 7.63
CA ALA A 58 3.86 2.54 7.45
C ALA A 58 3.44 1.08 7.61
N SER A 59 2.17 0.86 7.96
CA SER A 59 1.61 -0.50 8.00
C SER A 59 1.34 -1.03 6.60
N VAL A 60 0.68 -0.23 5.75
CA VAL A 60 0.41 -0.57 4.35
C VAL A 60 0.80 0.59 3.44
N LEU A 61 1.63 0.30 2.43
CA LEU A 61 1.96 1.19 1.32
C LEU A 61 1.28 0.67 0.04
N ILE A 62 0.51 1.52 -0.62
CA ILE A 62 -0.13 1.24 -1.91
C ILE A 62 0.48 2.21 -2.92
N VAL A 63 1.21 1.69 -3.89
CA VAL A 63 2.03 2.52 -4.76
C VAL A 63 1.98 2.05 -6.21
N SER A 64 2.02 3.00 -7.14
CA SER A 64 2.36 2.76 -8.52
C SER A 64 3.83 2.41 -8.65
N TYR A 65 4.13 1.56 -9.63
CA TYR A 65 5.50 1.33 -10.06
C TYR A 65 6.20 2.63 -10.50
N LEU A 66 5.45 3.60 -11.07
CA LEU A 66 5.98 4.88 -11.56
C LEU A 66 6.46 5.81 -10.43
N LEU A 67 6.08 5.55 -9.17
CA LEU A 67 6.48 6.36 -8.04
C LEU A 67 8.01 6.50 -7.98
N GLY A 68 8.53 7.72 -7.86
CA GLY A 68 9.98 7.96 -7.89
C GLY A 68 10.60 7.95 -9.29
N GLY A 69 9.78 8.05 -10.34
CA GLY A 69 10.23 8.28 -11.72
C GLY A 69 10.67 7.02 -12.46
N ARG A 70 10.27 5.82 -12.01
CA ARG A 70 10.57 4.59 -12.74
C ARG A 70 9.79 4.56 -14.06
N THR A 71 10.42 4.00 -15.07
CA THR A 71 9.82 3.74 -16.37
C THR A 71 9.99 2.28 -16.75
N THR A 72 9.26 1.85 -17.76
CA THR A 72 9.38 0.51 -18.36
C THR A 72 9.20 0.63 -19.86
N ASP A 73 9.96 -0.17 -20.61
CA ASP A 73 9.83 -0.26 -22.07
C ASP A 73 8.75 -1.29 -22.48
N ASP A 74 8.21 -2.07 -21.51
CA ASP A 74 7.09 -2.97 -21.76
C ASP A 74 5.78 -2.19 -21.87
N LEU A 75 5.31 -2.00 -23.10
CA LEU A 75 4.07 -1.29 -23.43
C LEU A 75 2.81 -1.95 -22.86
N ASN A 76 2.89 -3.22 -22.42
CA ASN A 76 1.77 -3.95 -21.82
C ASN A 76 1.86 -4.02 -20.29
N TYR A 77 2.85 -3.35 -19.70
CA TYR A 77 2.97 -3.29 -18.25
C TYR A 77 1.98 -2.28 -17.68
N ASP A 78 1.14 -2.74 -16.76
CA ASP A 78 0.29 -1.87 -15.97
C ASP A 78 1.03 -1.47 -14.68
N PRO A 79 1.38 -0.19 -14.49
CA PRO A 79 2.10 0.24 -13.32
C PRO A 79 1.20 0.70 -12.18
N TYR A 80 -0.13 0.65 -12.28
CA TYR A 80 -1.05 1.19 -11.28
C TYR A 80 -1.61 0.08 -10.39
N PRO A 81 -1.79 0.31 -9.07
CA PRO A 81 -2.49 -0.61 -8.21
C PRO A 81 -4.01 -0.39 -8.29
N GLU A 82 -4.78 -1.46 -8.45
CA GLU A 82 -6.23 -1.37 -8.69
C GLU A 82 -7.03 -2.45 -7.97
N ALA A 83 -8.30 -2.18 -7.67
CA ALA A 83 -9.20 -3.09 -6.95
C ALA A 83 -8.58 -3.67 -5.66
N ILE A 84 -8.01 -2.80 -4.83
CA ILE A 84 -7.42 -3.15 -3.54
C ILE A 84 -8.50 -3.10 -2.47
N PHE A 85 -8.65 -4.17 -1.70
CA PHE A 85 -9.59 -4.25 -0.59
C PHE A 85 -8.86 -4.52 0.72
N ILE A 86 -8.98 -3.59 1.66
CA ILE A 86 -8.35 -3.65 2.99
C ILE A 86 -9.45 -3.66 4.04
N HIS A 87 -9.55 -4.73 4.83
CA HIS A 87 -10.58 -4.85 5.86
C HIS A 87 -10.17 -5.78 7.00
N ASP A 88 -10.79 -5.60 8.17
CA ASP A 88 -10.58 -6.47 9.34
C ASP A 88 -9.11 -6.67 9.76
N ASN A 89 -8.23 -5.69 9.56
CA ASN A 89 -6.86 -5.71 10.07
C ASN A 89 -6.75 -4.89 11.37
N GLN A 90 -5.68 -5.15 12.12
CA GLN A 90 -5.35 -4.42 13.34
C GLN A 90 -4.03 -3.67 13.17
N TYR A 91 -4.00 -2.44 13.67
CA TYR A 91 -2.84 -1.55 13.55
C TYR A 91 -2.42 -1.07 14.94
N VAL A 92 -1.17 -1.34 15.32
CA VAL A 92 -0.62 -1.00 16.63
C VAL A 92 0.72 -0.29 16.48
N GLY A 93 0.76 1.01 16.81
CA GLY A 93 1.98 1.82 16.75
C GLY A 93 2.55 1.97 15.32
N GLY A 94 3.83 2.37 15.23
CA GLY A 94 4.52 2.59 13.95
C GLY A 94 4.44 4.02 13.42
N GLY A 95 4.99 4.24 12.22
CA GLY A 95 4.97 5.52 11.50
C GLY A 95 5.84 6.64 12.07
N ASN A 96 6.66 6.36 13.08
CA ASN A 96 7.42 7.39 13.81
C ASN A 96 8.80 7.69 13.22
N ALA A 97 9.35 6.84 12.34
CA ALA A 97 10.66 7.01 11.74
C ALA A 97 10.64 6.54 10.27
N PRO A 98 10.01 7.28 9.37
CA PRO A 98 9.89 6.91 7.97
C PRO A 98 11.24 6.87 7.26
N ASP A 99 11.42 5.87 6.41
CA ASP A 99 12.62 5.68 5.58
C ASP A 99 12.38 6.01 4.09
N SER A 100 11.69 7.13 3.84
CA SER A 100 11.58 7.70 2.49
C SER A 100 11.44 9.21 2.55
N GLU A 101 12.03 9.92 1.60
CA GLU A 101 12.05 11.38 1.60
C GLU A 101 10.64 12.02 1.60
N PRO A 102 9.67 11.57 0.78
CA PRO A 102 8.32 12.12 0.81
C PRO A 102 7.63 11.95 2.17
N LEU A 103 7.83 10.81 2.84
CA LEU A 103 7.22 10.57 4.14
C LEU A 103 7.95 11.31 5.26
N LYS A 104 9.28 11.47 5.19
CA LYS A 104 10.02 12.35 6.11
C LYS A 104 9.50 13.78 6.05
N MET A 105 9.36 14.34 4.85
CA MET A 105 8.77 15.67 4.66
C MET A 105 7.33 15.77 5.17
N LEU A 106 6.50 14.74 4.94
CA LEU A 106 5.13 14.69 5.45
C LEU A 106 5.10 14.70 6.99
N GLN A 107 5.96 13.90 7.61
CA GLN A 107 6.09 13.86 9.08
C GLN A 107 6.57 15.20 9.63
N GLU A 108 7.58 15.82 9.02
CA GLU A 108 8.09 17.14 9.42
C GLU A 108 7.03 18.24 9.30
N ALA A 109 6.25 18.23 8.20
CA ALA A 109 5.21 19.23 7.95
C ALA A 109 4.00 19.09 8.91
N THR A 110 3.67 17.87 9.33
CA THR A 110 2.50 17.60 10.19
C THR A 110 2.85 17.51 11.67
N GLY A 111 4.09 17.17 12.01
CA GLY A 111 4.50 16.82 13.37
C GLY A 111 3.86 15.54 13.90
N GLN A 112 3.28 14.71 13.03
CA GLN A 112 2.55 13.49 13.40
C GLN A 112 3.21 12.24 12.82
N ALA A 113 2.92 11.08 13.42
CA ALA A 113 3.30 9.80 12.85
C ALA A 113 2.67 9.61 11.46
N ILE A 114 3.37 8.90 10.58
CA ILE A 114 2.83 8.51 9.28
C ILE A 114 1.58 7.65 9.48
N PRO A 115 0.50 7.90 8.70
CA PRO A 115 -0.72 7.12 8.79
C PRO A 115 -0.53 5.61 8.52
N ASN A 116 -1.46 4.80 9.04
CA ASN A 116 -1.41 3.34 8.91
C ASN A 116 -1.42 2.90 7.44
N ILE A 117 -2.31 3.50 6.65
CA ILE A 117 -2.44 3.24 5.22
C ILE A 117 -1.98 4.47 4.46
N VAL A 118 -0.97 4.29 3.60
CA VAL A 118 -0.45 5.33 2.71
C VAL A 118 -0.71 4.89 1.28
N TRP A 119 -1.39 5.72 0.51
CA TRP A 119 -1.57 5.56 -0.92
C TRP A 119 -0.85 6.68 -1.66
N ASP A 120 -0.15 6.37 -2.75
CA ASP A 120 0.54 7.40 -3.52
C ASP A 120 -0.39 8.32 -4.33
N GLY A 121 -1.62 7.89 -4.60
CA GLY A 121 -2.61 8.65 -5.35
C GLY A 121 -2.48 8.55 -6.88
N MET A 122 -1.61 7.67 -7.40
CA MET A 122 -1.46 7.48 -8.83
C MET A 122 -2.54 6.51 -9.36
N VAL A 123 -3.22 6.91 -10.43
CA VAL A 123 -4.34 6.15 -11.05
C VAL A 123 -4.22 6.11 -12.57
N LEU A 124 -4.70 5.02 -13.18
CA LEU A 124 -4.84 4.91 -14.63
C LEU A 124 -6.14 5.54 -15.10
N GLY A 125 -6.05 6.74 -15.70
CA GLY A 125 -7.21 7.45 -16.24
C GLY A 125 -8.23 7.86 -15.17
N GLU A 126 -9.48 8.03 -15.56
CA GLU A 126 -10.57 8.32 -14.62
C GLU A 126 -11.16 7.02 -14.09
N LYS A 127 -10.97 6.77 -12.79
CA LYS A 127 -11.51 5.62 -12.06
C LYS A 127 -12.29 6.07 -10.84
N SER A 128 -13.39 5.40 -10.55
CA SER A 128 -14.10 5.61 -9.30
C SER A 128 -13.29 5.03 -8.13
N PRO A 129 -13.47 5.54 -6.90
CA PRO A 129 -12.73 5.03 -5.73
C PRO A 129 -12.84 3.51 -5.56
N GLU A 130 -14.01 2.93 -5.85
CA GLU A 130 -14.27 1.49 -5.76
C GLU A 130 -13.46 0.67 -6.78
N GLN A 131 -13.03 1.27 -7.88
CA GLN A 131 -12.17 0.61 -8.85
C GLN A 131 -10.70 0.61 -8.44
N ILE A 132 -10.32 1.38 -7.41
CA ILE A 132 -8.94 1.59 -6.99
C ILE A 132 -8.70 0.96 -5.61
N LEU A 133 -9.37 1.48 -4.59
CA LEU A 133 -9.08 1.19 -3.19
C LEU A 133 -10.35 1.33 -2.34
N CYS A 134 -10.74 0.24 -1.70
CA CYS A 134 -11.75 0.20 -0.66
C CYS A 134 -11.13 -0.18 0.70
N ILE A 135 -11.51 0.56 1.73
CA ILE A 135 -11.05 0.38 3.10
C ILE A 135 -12.27 0.21 4.00
N GLN A 136 -12.40 -0.96 4.62
CA GLN A 136 -13.48 -1.31 5.53
C GLN A 136 -12.90 -1.85 6.85
N GLU A 137 -12.36 -0.93 7.64
CA GLU A 137 -11.65 -1.23 8.88
C GLU A 137 -12.42 -0.69 10.09
N THR A 138 -12.38 -1.41 11.21
CA THR A 138 -13.01 -0.98 12.46
C THR A 138 -12.10 -1.28 13.65
N PRO A 139 -11.62 -0.25 14.39
CA PRO A 139 -11.85 1.19 14.18
C PRO A 139 -11.24 1.69 12.86
N ALA A 140 -11.71 2.85 12.39
CA ALA A 140 -11.18 3.45 11.17
C ALA A 140 -9.66 3.71 11.32
N PRO A 141 -8.85 3.38 10.29
CA PRO A 141 -7.41 3.54 10.34
C PRO A 141 -7.07 4.99 9.99
N THR A 142 -5.85 5.42 10.35
CA THR A 142 -5.34 6.67 9.79
C THR A 142 -4.94 6.43 8.33
N PHE A 143 -5.19 7.43 7.48
CA PHE A 143 -4.96 7.34 6.05
C PHE A 143 -4.26 8.60 5.51
N VAL A 144 -3.47 8.43 4.45
CA VAL A 144 -3.04 9.55 3.59
C VAL A 144 -2.95 9.13 2.12
N ASN A 145 -3.49 9.98 1.24
CA ASN A 145 -3.14 10.04 -0.17
C ASN A 145 -2.02 11.07 -0.35
N LEU A 146 -0.89 10.66 -0.92
CA LEU A 146 0.29 11.49 -1.05
C LEU A 146 0.24 12.50 -2.20
N ASP A 147 -0.74 12.40 -3.12
CA ASP A 147 -0.83 13.29 -4.29
C ASP A 147 0.42 13.23 -5.19
N ALA A 148 0.99 12.03 -5.36
CA ALA A 148 2.27 11.84 -6.04
C ALA A 148 2.23 12.25 -7.53
N SER A 149 1.08 12.11 -8.20
CA SER A 149 0.86 12.59 -9.57
C SER A 149 1.05 14.09 -9.73
N ASN A 150 0.86 14.86 -8.65
CA ASN A 150 1.02 16.31 -8.62
C ASN A 150 2.25 16.74 -7.80
N ASN A 151 3.30 15.90 -7.76
CA ASN A 151 4.54 16.15 -7.02
C ASN A 151 4.33 16.37 -5.52
N PHE A 152 3.41 15.62 -4.90
CA PHE A 152 3.12 15.70 -3.48
C PHE A 152 2.62 17.07 -3.01
N ALA A 153 2.02 17.86 -3.93
CA ALA A 153 1.66 19.25 -3.67
C ALA A 153 0.52 19.40 -2.64
N LYS A 154 -0.44 18.47 -2.62
CA LYS A 154 -1.60 18.52 -1.72
C LYS A 154 -1.96 17.13 -1.18
N PRO A 155 -1.17 16.58 -0.24
CA PRO A 155 -1.55 15.34 0.43
C PRO A 155 -2.90 15.48 1.12
N SER A 156 -3.73 14.45 1.05
CA SER A 156 -5.05 14.39 1.68
C SER A 156 -5.10 13.30 2.73
N PHE A 157 -5.54 13.66 3.93
CA PHE A 157 -5.78 12.70 5.03
C PHE A 157 -7.24 12.24 5.09
N ASP A 158 -8.08 12.72 4.18
CA ASP A 158 -9.47 12.30 4.08
C ASP A 158 -9.56 10.96 3.33
N GLY A 159 -9.81 9.89 4.08
CA GLY A 159 -10.04 8.54 3.55
C GLY A 159 -11.51 8.23 3.26
N SER A 160 -12.44 9.17 3.45
CA SER A 160 -13.88 8.88 3.36
C SER A 160 -14.32 8.40 1.97
N VAL A 161 -13.65 8.87 0.91
CA VAL A 161 -13.90 8.42 -0.47
C VAL A 161 -13.55 6.95 -0.69
N HIS A 162 -12.75 6.35 0.20
CA HIS A 162 -12.39 4.93 0.17
C HIS A 162 -13.26 4.07 1.11
N SER A 163 -14.28 4.64 1.75
CA SER A 163 -15.24 3.90 2.57
C SER A 163 -16.23 3.12 1.69
N CYS A 164 -15.72 2.13 0.99
CA CYS A 164 -16.44 1.22 0.11
C CYS A 164 -16.08 -0.24 0.41
N SER A 165 -16.67 -1.16 -0.35
CA SER A 165 -16.46 -2.60 -0.20
C SER A 165 -16.27 -3.24 -1.57
N LEU A 166 -15.43 -4.27 -1.62
CA LEU A 166 -15.24 -5.10 -2.80
C LEU A 166 -15.60 -6.55 -2.48
N PRO A 167 -15.96 -7.37 -3.48
CA PRO A 167 -16.15 -8.80 -3.25
C PRO A 167 -14.85 -9.45 -2.76
N SER A 168 -14.95 -10.24 -1.68
CA SER A 168 -13.83 -11.05 -1.20
C SER A 168 -13.34 -12.04 -2.26
N LEU A 169 -12.02 -12.26 -2.31
CA LEU A 169 -11.44 -13.22 -3.24
C LEU A 169 -11.69 -14.64 -2.74
N SER A 170 -11.98 -15.54 -3.68
CA SER A 170 -12.17 -16.95 -3.35
C SER A 170 -10.86 -17.60 -2.94
N ALA A 171 -10.93 -18.52 -1.97
CA ALA A 171 -9.80 -19.39 -1.67
C ALA A 171 -9.46 -20.25 -2.90
N ILE A 172 -8.17 -20.35 -3.21
CA ILE A 172 -7.70 -21.26 -4.26
C ILE A 172 -7.89 -22.69 -3.77
N SER A 173 -8.70 -23.46 -4.49
CA SER A 173 -8.85 -24.90 -4.30
C SER A 173 -8.18 -25.62 -5.45
N LEU A 174 -7.13 -26.38 -5.15
CA LEU A 174 -6.55 -27.32 -6.09
C LEU A 174 -7.29 -28.64 -5.89
N SER A 175 -8.09 -29.05 -6.88
CA SER A 175 -8.56 -30.44 -6.91
C SER A 175 -7.34 -31.33 -7.10
N SER A 176 -7.21 -32.37 -6.27
CA SER A 176 -6.25 -33.43 -6.55
C SER A 176 -6.63 -34.07 -7.89
N ALA A 177 -5.68 -34.15 -8.82
CA ALA A 177 -5.85 -35.01 -9.98
C ALA A 177 -5.83 -36.46 -9.48
N ASP A 178 -6.99 -37.11 -9.49
CA ASP A 178 -7.12 -38.56 -9.28
C ASP A 178 -6.52 -39.36 -10.44
#